data_AF-A0AAV3YQ51-F1
#
_entry.id   AF-A0AAV3YQ51-F1
#
_cell.length_a   1.000
_cell.length_b   1.000
_cell.length_c   1.000
_cell.angle_alpha   90.00
_cell.angle_beta   90.00
_cell.angle_gamma   90.00
#
_symmetry.space_group_name_H-M   'P 1'
#
loop_
_entity.id
_entity.type
_entity.pdbx_description
1 polymer ?
#
loop_
_entity_poly.entity_id
_entity_poly.type
_entity_poly.pdbx_seq_one_letter_code
_entity_poly.pdbx_strand_id
1 'polypeptide(L)'
;MSQFPVSHKTVFVLDRSPYFAQSCNEPIEYDFLRKGSGIIPAAPITKSLWTCNVEALQEYLRIVMDIYPREKHIRVVTGSSSINSWNSPDLISTILTKLSLVGPPRKEEDGFSVLHGLSAAITCLREPTAQQLLKIETTGQAVKNRCRIICLTNIKNQSHMEKLEGYVQEEITQLNMSESSELPQQGDLRLLDQGADGGARTHDKRVPADLRADSLTTVPPTHRARSDTNTRYYYQNHVKGVALYKIHNMCSNQRHLKDVASVIFFCTHACHRNTHA
;
A
#
# COMPACT_ATOMS: atom_id res chain seq x y z
N MET A 1 12.08 18.51 -17.98
CA MET A 1 10.89 17.67 -17.75
C MET A 1 10.44 17.81 -16.30
N SER A 2 9.31 18.46 -16.03
CA SER A 2 8.78 18.54 -14.67
C SER A 2 8.11 17.20 -14.32
N GLN A 3 8.74 16.47 -13.41
CA GLN A 3 8.52 15.05 -13.23
C GLN A 3 7.62 14.77 -12.03
N PHE A 4 6.59 13.94 -12.21
CA PHE A 4 5.81 13.44 -11.08
C PHE A 4 6.64 12.43 -10.27
N PRO A 5 6.57 12.47 -8.92
CA PRO A 5 7.26 11.50 -8.09
C PRO A 5 6.65 10.10 -8.26
N VAL A 6 7.40 9.05 -7.91
CA VAL A 6 6.92 7.65 -7.91
C VAL A 6 5.64 7.47 -7.09
N SER A 7 5.49 8.25 -6.01
CA SER A 7 4.31 8.21 -5.16
C SER A 7 3.07 8.90 -5.75
N HIS A 8 3.17 9.54 -6.92
CA HIS A 8 2.02 10.19 -7.56
C HIS A 8 0.89 9.20 -7.87
N LYS A 9 1.24 8.00 -8.37
CA LYS A 9 0.30 6.90 -8.62
C LYS A 9 0.70 5.68 -7.81
N THR A 10 -0.18 5.24 -6.91
CA THR A 10 0.00 4.00 -6.14
C THR A 10 -1.18 3.06 -6.42
N VAL A 11 -0.90 1.82 -6.80
CA VAL A 11 -1.91 0.77 -6.92
C VAL A 11 -1.70 -0.26 -5.81
N PHE A 12 -2.73 -0.50 -5.01
CA PHE A 12 -2.77 -1.63 -4.09
C PHE A 12 -3.36 -2.84 -4.80
N VAL A 13 -2.68 -3.97 -4.70
CA VAL A 13 -3.21 -5.28 -5.11
C VAL A 13 -3.49 -6.06 -3.84
N LEU A 14 -4.77 -6.38 -3.61
CA LEU A 14 -5.20 -7.19 -2.48
C LEU A 14 -5.41 -8.62 -2.95
N ASP A 15 -4.59 -9.53 -2.46
CA ASP A 15 -4.78 -10.96 -2.66
C ASP A 15 -6.04 -11.44 -1.91
N ARG A 16 -6.96 -12.03 -2.66
CA ARG A 16 -8.23 -12.58 -2.18
C ARG A 16 -8.32 -14.07 -2.46
N SER A 17 -7.18 -14.75 -2.55
CA SER A 17 -7.13 -16.21 -2.57
C SER A 17 -7.71 -16.77 -1.27
N PRO A 18 -8.23 -18.02 -1.27
CA PRO A 18 -8.76 -18.68 -0.08
C PRO A 18 -7.81 -18.68 1.12
N TYR A 19 -6.49 -18.58 0.89
CA TYR A 19 -5.48 -18.42 1.94
C TYR A 19 -5.79 -17.24 2.87
N PHE A 20 -6.29 -16.12 2.34
CA PHE A 20 -6.57 -14.92 3.12
C PHE A 20 -7.83 -15.00 3.99
N ALA A 21 -8.62 -16.09 3.88
CA ALA A 21 -9.72 -16.38 4.79
C ALA A 21 -9.23 -16.94 6.14
N GLN A 22 -7.96 -17.30 6.24
CA GLN A 22 -7.37 -17.85 7.46
C GLN A 22 -7.26 -16.79 8.56
N SER A 23 -7.32 -17.26 9.81
CA SER A 23 -7.06 -16.46 11.02
C SER A 23 -5.65 -15.88 10.99
N CYS A 24 -5.49 -14.65 11.44
CA CYS A 24 -4.18 -14.05 11.71
C CYS A 24 -3.55 -14.54 13.02
N ASN A 25 -4.27 -15.38 13.78
CA ASN A 25 -3.86 -15.99 15.05
C ASN A 25 -3.51 -15.01 16.17
N GLU A 26 -4.00 -13.77 16.05
CA GLU A 26 -3.88 -12.74 17.07
C GLU A 26 -5.25 -12.56 17.76
N PRO A 27 -5.41 -13.03 19.01
CA PRO A 27 -6.67 -12.95 19.73
C PRO A 27 -7.00 -11.50 20.09
N ILE A 28 -8.27 -11.16 19.94
CA ILE A 28 -8.84 -9.87 20.29
C ILE A 28 -9.82 -10.09 21.43
N GLU A 29 -9.43 -9.60 22.60
CA GLU A 29 -10.31 -9.48 23.75
C GLU A 29 -11.29 -8.32 23.51
N TYR A 30 -12.58 -8.61 23.56
CA TYR A 30 -13.65 -7.61 23.38
C TYR A 30 -14.65 -7.62 24.53
N ASP A 31 -14.63 -8.65 25.38
CA ASP A 31 -15.48 -8.73 26.56
C ASP A 31 -14.79 -8.06 27.75
N PHE A 32 -15.16 -6.80 27.96
CA PHE A 32 -14.70 -5.99 29.10
C PHE A 32 -15.72 -5.99 30.25
N LEU A 33 -16.81 -6.76 30.16
CA LEU A 33 -17.81 -6.82 31.23
C LEU A 33 -17.16 -7.40 32.48
N ARG A 34 -17.34 -6.66 33.58
CA ARG A 34 -16.57 -6.82 34.81
C ARG A 34 -16.76 -8.22 35.39
N LYS A 35 -15.65 -8.75 35.90
CA LYS A 35 -15.49 -9.96 36.72
C LYS A 35 -16.43 -9.95 37.94
N GLY A 36 -17.74 -10.13 37.73
CA GLY A 36 -18.70 -10.51 38.76
C GLY A 36 -18.65 -12.02 38.95
N SER A 37 -18.83 -12.48 40.18
CA SER A 37 -18.84 -13.92 40.48
C SER A 37 -19.91 -14.64 39.64
N GLY A 38 -19.49 -15.54 38.76
CA GLY A 38 -20.38 -16.43 38.00
C GLY A 38 -20.61 -16.09 36.53
N ILE A 39 -20.00 -15.03 35.98
CA ILE A 39 -20.08 -14.72 34.54
C ILE A 39 -18.89 -15.33 33.81
N ILE A 40 -19.14 -16.16 32.80
CA ILE A 40 -18.11 -16.71 31.92
C ILE A 40 -17.78 -15.66 30.86
N PRO A 41 -16.51 -15.22 30.74
CA PRO A 41 -16.11 -14.24 29.73
C PRO A 41 -16.27 -14.83 28.33
N ALA A 42 -16.64 -13.98 27.37
CA ALA A 42 -16.75 -14.40 25.98
C ALA A 42 -15.37 -14.83 25.43
N ALA A 43 -15.37 -15.88 24.60
CA ALA A 43 -14.14 -16.37 24.00
C ALA A 43 -13.52 -15.30 23.07
N PRO A 44 -12.19 -15.11 23.09
CA PRO A 44 -11.51 -14.18 22.20
C PRO A 44 -11.78 -14.52 20.73
N ILE A 45 -11.85 -13.50 19.89
CA ILE A 45 -12.00 -13.66 18.44
C ILE A 45 -10.70 -13.32 17.72
N THR A 46 -10.48 -13.86 16.53
CA THR A 46 -9.37 -13.46 15.67
C THR A 46 -9.90 -12.84 14.39
N LYS A 47 -9.08 -11.98 13.77
CA LYS A 47 -9.34 -11.46 12.42
C LYS A 47 -8.83 -12.44 11.38
N SER A 48 -9.40 -12.38 10.19
CA SER A 48 -8.78 -13.01 9.02
C SER A 48 -7.59 -12.18 8.51
N LEU A 49 -6.68 -12.81 7.77
CA LEU A 49 -5.62 -12.10 7.06
C LEU A 49 -6.18 -11.07 6.06
N TRP A 50 -7.30 -11.38 5.40
CA TRP A 50 -8.04 -10.44 4.56
C TRP A 50 -8.47 -9.19 5.34
N THR A 51 -9.12 -9.37 6.49
CA THR A 51 -9.54 -8.25 7.36
C THR A 51 -8.33 -7.40 7.75
N CYS A 52 -7.22 -8.03 8.13
CA CYS A 52 -5.99 -7.31 8.44
C CYS A 52 -5.44 -6.49 7.26
N ASN A 53 -5.51 -7.01 6.03
CA ASN A 53 -5.08 -6.30 4.83
C ASN A 53 -5.97 -5.08 4.53
N VAL A 54 -7.30 -5.25 4.65
CA VAL A 54 -8.25 -4.15 4.44
C VAL A 54 -8.07 -3.04 5.48
N GLU A 55 -7.86 -3.39 6.76
CA GLU A 55 -7.59 -2.40 7.81
C GLU A 55 -6.26 -1.65 7.58
N ALA A 56 -5.21 -2.36 7.16
CA ALA A 56 -3.92 -1.73 6.85
C ALA A 56 -4.04 -0.76 5.66
N LEU A 57 -4.79 -1.14 4.61
CA LEU A 57 -5.10 -0.26 3.50
C LEU A 57 -5.90 0.96 3.96
N GLN A 58 -6.96 0.77 4.75
CA GLN A 58 -7.80 1.85 5.24
C GLN A 58 -6.99 2.90 6.01
N GLU A 59 -6.11 2.45 6.91
CA GLU A 59 -5.29 3.37 7.70
C GLU A 59 -4.20 4.04 6.85
N TYR A 60 -3.62 3.34 5.87
CA TYR A 60 -2.74 3.96 4.88
C TYR A 60 -3.45 5.08 4.11
N LEU A 61 -4.67 4.81 3.62
CA LEU A 61 -5.48 5.80 2.92
C LEU A 61 -5.77 7.01 3.81
N ARG A 62 -6.20 6.79 5.06
CA ARG A 62 -6.48 7.88 6.01
C ARG A 62 -5.26 8.78 6.19
N ILE A 63 -4.11 8.19 6.51
CA ILE A 63 -2.86 8.95 6.73
C ILE A 63 -2.44 9.71 5.47
N VAL A 64 -2.43 9.06 4.31
CA VAL A 64 -1.98 9.69 3.06
C VAL A 64 -2.93 10.80 2.63
N MET A 65 -4.24 10.60 2.75
CA MET A 65 -5.23 11.60 2.35
C MET A 65 -5.32 12.77 3.34
N ASP A 66 -5.04 12.54 4.63
CA ASP A 66 -4.94 13.61 5.63
C ASP A 66 -3.74 14.53 5.34
N ILE A 67 -2.61 13.97 4.87
CA ILE A 67 -1.38 14.73 4.58
C ILE A 67 -1.36 15.30 3.16
N TYR A 68 -1.82 14.52 2.17
CA TYR A 68 -1.73 14.83 0.73
C TYR A 68 -3.09 14.69 0.02
N PRO A 69 -4.09 15.51 0.37
CA PRO A 69 -5.47 15.33 -0.09
C PRO A 69 -5.68 15.44 -1.62
N ARG A 70 -4.73 16.02 -2.36
CA ARG A 70 -4.86 16.30 -3.81
C ARG A 70 -3.71 15.82 -4.68
N GLU A 71 -2.61 15.35 -4.09
CA GLU A 71 -1.36 15.09 -4.84
C GLU A 71 -1.10 13.60 -5.11
N LYS A 72 -1.81 12.74 -4.39
CA LYS A 72 -1.62 11.29 -4.40
C LYS A 72 -2.87 10.62 -4.94
N HIS A 73 -2.69 9.83 -5.98
CA HIS A 73 -3.75 9.04 -6.58
C HIS A 73 -3.54 7.57 -6.22
N ILE A 74 -4.56 6.97 -5.64
CA ILE A 74 -4.51 5.59 -5.16
C ILE A 74 -5.61 4.78 -5.85
N ARG A 75 -5.22 3.64 -6.42
CA ARG A 75 -6.15 2.62 -6.90
C ARG A 75 -6.03 1.37 -6.06
N VAL A 76 -7.12 0.63 -5.98
CA VAL A 76 -7.17 -0.67 -5.34
C VAL A 76 -7.66 -1.67 -6.38
N VAL A 77 -7.00 -2.82 -6.42
CA VAL A 77 -7.29 -3.95 -7.30
C VAL A 77 -7.52 -5.16 -6.42
N THR A 78 -8.59 -5.90 -6.73
CA THR A 78 -8.86 -7.21 -6.18
C THR A 78 -9.30 -8.12 -7.32
N GLY A 79 -8.58 -9.22 -7.49
CA GLY A 79 -8.79 -10.15 -8.61
C GLY A 79 -8.33 -9.52 -9.91
N SER A 80 -9.15 -9.58 -10.94
CA SER A 80 -8.83 -9.06 -12.28
C SER A 80 -9.31 -7.62 -12.54
N SER A 81 -9.84 -6.92 -11.54
CA SER A 81 -10.43 -5.59 -11.74
C SER A 81 -10.06 -4.59 -10.64
N SER A 82 -10.03 -3.31 -11.02
CA SER A 82 -9.90 -2.22 -10.06
C SER A 82 -11.25 -1.80 -9.52
N ILE A 83 -11.31 -1.50 -8.23
CA ILE A 83 -12.56 -1.12 -7.55
C ILE A 83 -12.82 0.39 -7.59
N ASN A 84 -11.86 1.20 -8.04
CA ASN A 84 -11.96 2.65 -8.11
C ASN A 84 -11.12 3.24 -9.26
N SER A 85 -11.43 4.48 -9.66
CA SER A 85 -10.66 5.23 -10.66
C SER A 85 -9.67 6.20 -10.01
N TRP A 86 -8.74 6.77 -10.79
CA TRP A 86 -7.73 7.73 -10.31
C TRP A 86 -8.31 9.03 -9.72
N ASN A 87 -9.53 9.38 -10.14
CA ASN A 87 -10.20 10.63 -9.77
C ASN A 87 -11.49 10.35 -8.99
N SER A 88 -11.54 9.25 -8.23
CA SER A 88 -12.72 8.89 -7.46
C SER A 88 -13.01 9.97 -6.40
N PRO A 89 -14.20 10.60 -6.40
CA PRO A 89 -14.60 11.50 -5.33
C PRO A 89 -14.70 10.70 -4.02
N ASP A 90 -14.36 11.33 -2.90
CA ASP A 90 -14.36 10.72 -1.56
C ASP A 90 -13.70 9.33 -1.55
N LEU A 91 -12.44 9.29 -2.00
CA LEU A 91 -11.65 8.07 -2.26
C LEU A 91 -11.79 6.99 -1.19
N ILE A 92 -11.67 7.36 0.09
CA ILE A 92 -11.76 6.42 1.22
C ILE A 92 -13.14 5.77 1.26
N SER A 93 -14.21 6.57 1.24
CA SER A 93 -15.59 6.09 1.29
C SER A 93 -15.90 5.16 0.11
N THR A 94 -15.48 5.57 -1.09
CA THR A 94 -15.64 4.77 -2.31
C THR A 94 -14.95 3.42 -2.19
N ILE A 95 -13.68 3.39 -1.76
CA ILE A 95 -12.92 2.14 -1.61
C ILE A 95 -13.56 1.24 -0.55
N LEU A 96 -13.90 1.76 0.62
CA LEU A 96 -14.46 0.96 1.71
C LEU A 96 -15.83 0.38 1.35
N THR A 97 -16.69 1.17 0.71
CA THR A 97 -17.99 0.70 0.21
C THR A 97 -17.80 -0.43 -0.79
N LYS A 98 -16.89 -0.28 -1.75
CA LYS A 98 -16.62 -1.33 -2.75
C LYS A 98 -16.01 -2.59 -2.12
N LEU A 99 -15.11 -2.44 -1.14
CA LEU A 99 -14.55 -3.58 -0.40
C LEU A 99 -15.61 -4.32 0.42
N SER A 100 -16.60 -3.62 0.99
CA SER A 100 -17.71 -4.29 1.66
C SER A 100 -18.58 -5.12 0.72
N LEU A 101 -18.72 -4.70 -0.54
CA LEU A 101 -19.44 -5.45 -1.57
C LEU A 101 -18.65 -6.65 -2.07
N VAL A 102 -17.32 -6.52 -2.18
CA VAL A 102 -16.42 -7.63 -2.51
C VAL A 102 -16.43 -8.69 -1.41
N GLY A 103 -16.42 -8.25 -0.15
CA GLY A 103 -16.43 -9.14 1.01
C GLY A 103 -15.14 -9.94 1.20
N PRO A 104 -15.08 -10.79 2.24
CA PRO A 104 -13.93 -11.66 2.48
C PRO A 104 -13.83 -12.79 1.45
N PRO A 105 -12.62 -13.32 1.20
CA PRO A 105 -12.45 -14.55 0.43
C PRO A 105 -13.23 -15.70 1.05
N ARG A 106 -13.87 -16.51 0.21
CA ARG A 106 -14.51 -17.76 0.64
C ARG A 106 -13.54 -18.92 0.45
N LYS A 107 -13.63 -19.96 1.27
CA LYS A 107 -12.68 -21.09 1.24
C LYS A 107 -12.82 -21.91 -0.04
N GLU A 108 -14.02 -21.91 -0.62
CA GLU A 108 -14.41 -22.70 -1.79
C GLU A 108 -14.30 -21.91 -3.11
N GLU A 109 -13.82 -20.66 -3.04
CA GLU A 109 -13.73 -19.81 -4.22
C GLU A 109 -12.41 -20.05 -4.97
N ASP A 110 -12.50 -20.90 -5.99
CA ASP A 110 -11.39 -21.14 -6.91
C ASP A 110 -11.31 -20.03 -7.98
N GLY A 111 -10.10 -19.73 -8.43
CA GLY A 111 -9.85 -18.83 -9.57
C GLY A 111 -9.20 -17.49 -9.24
N PHE A 112 -8.97 -17.16 -7.96
CA PHE A 112 -8.15 -16.00 -7.62
C PHE A 112 -6.67 -16.28 -7.89
N SER A 113 -6.04 -15.43 -8.69
CA SER A 113 -4.59 -15.42 -8.91
C SER A 113 -4.05 -14.02 -8.67
N VAL A 114 -3.01 -13.92 -7.86
CA VAL A 114 -2.28 -12.66 -7.62
C VAL A 114 -1.72 -12.08 -8.93
N LEU A 115 -1.40 -12.92 -9.92
CA LEU A 115 -0.93 -12.49 -11.23
C LEU A 115 -2.01 -11.70 -12.00
N HIS A 116 -3.28 -12.11 -11.90
CA HIS A 116 -4.39 -11.34 -12.49
C HIS A 116 -4.51 -9.96 -11.84
N GLY A 117 -4.27 -9.87 -10.52
CA GLY A 117 -4.23 -8.60 -9.80
C GLY A 117 -3.08 -7.71 -10.22
N LEU A 118 -1.89 -8.29 -10.42
CA LEU A 118 -0.73 -7.56 -10.94
C LEU A 118 -0.97 -7.06 -12.37
N SER A 119 -1.55 -7.89 -13.24
CA SER A 119 -1.92 -7.51 -14.61
C SER A 119 -2.93 -6.35 -14.64
N ALA A 120 -3.99 -6.44 -13.82
CA ALA A 120 -4.98 -5.39 -13.69
C ALA A 120 -4.39 -4.10 -13.09
N ALA A 121 -3.46 -4.22 -12.14
CA ALA A 121 -2.74 -3.06 -11.61
C ALA A 121 -1.90 -2.37 -12.68
N ILE A 122 -1.16 -3.14 -13.48
CA ILE A 122 -0.36 -2.64 -14.60
C ILE A 122 -1.26 -1.94 -15.64
N THR A 123 -2.42 -2.51 -15.93
CA THR A 123 -3.41 -1.89 -16.82
C THR A 123 -3.87 -0.54 -16.28
N CYS A 124 -4.18 -0.43 -14.98
CA CYS A 124 -4.54 0.84 -14.35
C CYS A 124 -3.43 1.89 -14.46
N LEU A 125 -2.17 1.47 -14.43
CA LEU A 125 -1.03 2.36 -14.53
C LEU A 125 -0.91 3.03 -15.89
N ARG A 126 -1.48 2.45 -16.96
CA ARG A 126 -1.54 3.05 -18.30
C ARG A 126 -2.40 4.31 -18.33
N GLU A 127 -3.48 4.34 -17.56
CA GLU A 127 -4.42 5.45 -17.58
C GLU A 127 -3.82 6.71 -16.95
N PRO A 128 -3.75 7.86 -17.64
CA PRO A 128 -3.22 9.09 -17.07
C PRO A 128 -4.15 9.64 -15.97
N THR A 129 -3.57 10.33 -14.98
CA THR A 129 -4.35 11.11 -14.00
C THR A 129 -4.82 12.42 -14.64
N ALA A 130 -5.85 13.06 -14.06
CA ALA A 130 -6.30 14.38 -14.55
C ALA A 130 -5.16 15.43 -14.51
N GLN A 131 -4.27 15.34 -13.51
CA GLN A 131 -3.09 16.21 -13.41
C GLN A 131 -2.06 15.94 -14.51
N GLN A 132 -1.88 14.69 -14.90
CA GLN A 132 -1.01 14.32 -16.02
C GLN A 132 -1.59 14.81 -17.35
N LEU A 133 -2.89 14.60 -17.59
CA LEU A 133 -3.58 15.06 -18.80
C LEU A 133 -3.50 16.58 -18.96
N LEU A 134 -3.91 17.34 -17.94
CA LEU A 134 -3.86 18.79 -17.95
C LEU A 134 -2.45 19.31 -18.27
N LYS A 135 -1.43 18.62 -17.75
CA LYS A 135 -0.04 19.01 -17.97
C LYS A 135 0.44 18.72 -19.39
N ILE A 136 0.04 17.57 -19.95
CA ILE A 136 0.31 17.24 -21.36
C ILE A 136 -0.36 18.27 -22.25
N GLU A 137 -1.63 18.62 -22.00
CA GLU A 137 -2.39 19.64 -22.73
C GLU A 137 -1.76 21.03 -22.63
N THR A 138 -1.39 21.45 -21.42
CA THR A 138 -0.86 22.81 -21.17
C THR A 138 0.56 22.99 -21.71
N THR A 139 1.40 21.95 -21.65
CA THR A 139 2.83 22.08 -21.99
C THR A 139 3.18 21.47 -23.36
N GLY A 140 2.29 20.66 -23.93
CA GLY A 140 2.57 19.87 -25.15
C GLY A 140 3.67 18.82 -24.98
N GLN A 141 4.17 18.60 -23.75
CA GLN A 141 5.28 17.69 -23.47
C GLN A 141 4.79 16.37 -22.89
N ALA A 142 5.40 15.28 -23.35
CA ALA A 142 5.21 13.96 -22.76
C ALA A 142 5.61 13.96 -21.28
N VAL A 143 4.82 13.28 -20.45
CA VAL A 143 5.03 13.19 -19.01
C VAL A 143 5.55 11.79 -18.66
N LYS A 144 6.66 11.72 -17.92
CA LYS A 144 7.14 10.41 -17.42
C LYS A 144 6.16 9.86 -16.37
N ASN A 145 5.68 8.64 -16.59
CA ASN A 145 4.71 7.98 -15.72
C ASN A 145 5.42 7.09 -14.70
N ARG A 146 5.71 7.65 -13.53
CA ARG A 146 6.27 6.90 -12.40
C ARG A 146 5.17 6.43 -11.47
N CYS A 147 5.27 5.19 -11.01
CA CYS A 147 4.22 4.57 -10.23
C CYS A 147 4.75 3.55 -9.24
N ARG A 148 3.89 3.20 -8.28
CA ARG A 148 4.13 2.16 -7.29
C ARG A 148 3.02 1.13 -7.32
N ILE A 149 3.39 -0.15 -7.24
CA ILE A 149 2.47 -1.25 -6.96
C ILE A 149 2.80 -1.78 -5.57
N ILE A 150 1.81 -1.84 -4.68
CA ILE A 150 1.90 -2.46 -3.36
C ILE A 150 1.01 -3.70 -3.38
N CYS A 151 1.62 -4.88 -3.37
CA CYS A 151 0.89 -6.15 -3.37
C CYS A 151 0.88 -6.77 -1.98
N LEU A 152 -0.32 -6.93 -1.41
CA LEU A 152 -0.54 -7.66 -0.15
C LEU A 152 -0.89 -9.10 -0.50
N THR A 153 0.08 -10.01 -0.37
CA THR A 153 -0.05 -11.42 -0.78
C THR A 153 0.76 -12.32 0.16
N ASN A 154 0.65 -13.63 -0.02
CA ASN A 154 1.41 -14.62 0.72
C ASN A 154 2.59 -15.12 -0.13
N ILE A 155 3.80 -14.92 0.35
CA ILE A 155 5.03 -15.33 -0.33
C ILE A 155 5.47 -16.69 0.22
N LYS A 156 5.14 -17.74 -0.53
CA LYS A 156 5.49 -19.12 -0.17
C LYS A 156 7.00 -19.36 -0.04
N ASN A 157 7.80 -18.79 -0.94
CA ASN A 157 9.26 -18.94 -0.97
C ASN A 157 9.91 -17.89 -1.89
N GLN A 158 11.24 -17.87 -1.92
CA GLN A 158 12.05 -16.97 -2.76
C GLN A 158 11.71 -17.10 -4.25
N SER A 159 11.51 -18.32 -4.76
CA SER A 159 11.17 -18.55 -6.17
C SER A 159 9.79 -17.98 -6.53
N HIS A 160 8.82 -18.07 -5.62
CA HIS A 160 7.51 -17.44 -5.80
C HIS A 160 7.64 -15.92 -5.89
N MET A 161 8.45 -15.31 -5.03
CA MET A 161 8.73 -13.87 -5.06
C MET A 161 9.37 -13.45 -6.39
N GLU A 162 10.43 -14.14 -6.81
CA GLU A 162 11.12 -13.86 -8.07
C GLU A 162 10.20 -14.00 -9.28
N LYS A 163 9.26 -14.96 -9.24
CA LYS A 163 8.23 -15.12 -10.27
C LYS A 163 7.30 -13.90 -10.34
N LEU A 164 6.83 -13.39 -9.19
CA LEU A 164 5.95 -12.22 -9.15
C LEU A 164 6.68 -10.95 -9.62
N GLU A 165 7.93 -10.77 -9.21
CA GLU A 165 8.77 -9.66 -9.66
C GLU A 165 9.07 -9.73 -11.16
N GLY A 166 9.46 -10.92 -11.64
CA GLY A 166 9.74 -11.17 -13.05
C GLY A 166 8.52 -10.89 -13.92
N TYR A 167 7.34 -11.33 -13.48
CA TYR A 167 6.08 -11.05 -14.18
C TYR A 167 5.82 -9.55 -14.36
N VAL A 168 5.92 -8.76 -13.28
CA VAL A 168 5.69 -7.31 -13.34
C VAL A 168 6.75 -6.61 -14.20
N GLN A 169 8.01 -7.04 -14.08
CA GLN A 169 9.12 -6.50 -14.87
C GLN A 169 8.89 -6.74 -16.37
N GLU A 170 8.53 -7.96 -16.74
CA GLU A 170 8.28 -8.35 -18.12
C GLU A 170 7.10 -7.58 -18.71
N GLU A 171 5.96 -7.53 -18.01
CA GLU A 171 4.77 -6.80 -18.45
C GLU A 171 5.04 -5.29 -18.63
N ILE A 172 5.76 -4.64 -17.71
CA ILE A 172 6.12 -3.22 -17.84
C ILE A 172 7.07 -3.02 -19.02
N THR A 173 8.06 -3.89 -19.21
CA THR A 173 8.98 -3.82 -20.35
C THR A 173 8.24 -3.97 -21.67
N GLN A 174 7.34 -4.96 -21.78
CA GLN A 174 6.51 -5.17 -22.97
C GLN A 174 5.61 -3.96 -23.25
N LEU A 175 4.99 -3.37 -22.22
CA LEU A 175 4.19 -2.16 -22.39
C LEU A 175 4.99 -0.98 -22.93
N ASN A 176 6.21 -0.79 -22.44
CA ASN A 176 7.10 0.28 -22.91
C ASN A 176 7.60 0.07 -24.34
N MET A 177 7.69 -1.18 -24.81
CA MET A 177 8.01 -1.50 -26.21
C MET A 177 6.83 -1.25 -27.15
N SER A 178 5.60 -1.31 -26.65
CA SER A 178 4.41 -1.02 -27.46
C SER A 178 4.24 0.50 -27.66
N GLU A 179 4.28 0.97 -28.90
CA GLU A 179 4.07 2.38 -29.29
C GLU A 179 2.67 2.93 -28.90
N SER A 180 1.76 2.05 -28.48
CA SER A 180 0.43 2.39 -27.97
C SER A 180 0.42 2.96 -26.54
N SER A 181 1.58 3.07 -25.88
CA SER A 181 1.68 3.64 -24.54
C SER A 181 1.90 5.15 -24.63
N GLU A 182 0.88 5.94 -24.30
CA GLU A 182 0.95 7.41 -24.31
C GLU A 182 2.03 7.97 -23.35
N LEU A 183 2.50 7.16 -22.38
CA LEU A 183 3.52 7.55 -21.40
C LEU A 183 4.51 6.41 -21.10
N PRO A 184 5.83 6.65 -21.17
CA PRO A 184 6.82 5.68 -20.74
C PRO A 184 6.71 5.42 -19.23
N GLN A 185 6.59 4.14 -18.88
CA GLN A 185 6.32 3.69 -17.51
C GLN A 185 7.61 3.34 -16.76
N GLN A 186 7.68 3.77 -15.50
CA GLN A 186 8.68 3.32 -14.55
C GLN A 186 8.03 2.95 -13.23
N GLY A 187 7.98 1.66 -12.93
CA GLY A 187 7.33 1.09 -11.75
C GLY A 187 8.27 0.80 -10.58
N ASP A 188 7.73 0.83 -9.37
CA ASP A 188 8.32 0.33 -8.14
C ASP A 188 7.37 -0.74 -7.59
N LEU A 189 7.80 -2.01 -7.53
CA LEU A 189 6.99 -3.09 -6.97
C LEU A 189 7.39 -3.34 -5.52
N ARG A 190 6.39 -3.35 -4.63
CA ARG A 190 6.53 -3.69 -3.22
C ARG A 190 5.67 -4.91 -2.93
N LEU A 191 6.32 -6.00 -2.56
CA LEU A 191 5.64 -7.21 -2.11
C LEU A 191 5.64 -7.24 -0.57
N LEU A 192 4.45 -7.37 0.01
CA LEU A 192 4.27 -7.48 1.45
C LEU A 192 3.73 -8.87 1.76
N ASP A 193 4.59 -9.70 2.36
CA ASP A 193 4.30 -11.07 2.76
C ASP A 193 3.39 -11.08 4.01
N GLN A 194 2.25 -11.75 3.90
CA GLN A 194 1.26 -11.90 4.97
C GLN A 194 1.23 -13.35 5.46
N GLY A 195 2.10 -13.68 6.41
CA GLY A 195 2.09 -14.96 7.13
C GLY A 195 1.05 -15.00 8.26
N ALA A 196 0.48 -16.18 8.51
CA ALA A 196 -0.43 -16.44 9.63
C ALA A 196 0.29 -16.55 10.99
N ASP A 197 1.62 -16.52 11.00
CA ASP A 197 2.51 -16.53 12.17
C ASP A 197 2.80 -15.11 12.72
N GLY A 198 2.10 -14.09 12.21
CA GLY A 198 2.27 -12.70 12.63
C GLY A 198 3.50 -11.99 12.03
N GLY A 199 4.35 -12.70 11.29
CA GLY A 199 5.57 -12.18 10.68
C GLY A 199 5.33 -11.48 9.34
N ALA A 200 5.15 -10.16 9.34
CA ALA A 200 5.12 -9.40 8.08
C ALA A 200 6.54 -9.15 7.56
N ARG A 201 6.86 -9.61 6.34
CA ARG A 201 8.14 -9.36 5.65
C ARG A 201 7.93 -8.47 4.43
N THR A 202 8.89 -7.58 4.16
CA THR A 202 8.82 -6.63 3.04
C THR A 202 9.94 -6.88 2.06
N HIS A 203 9.60 -6.93 0.78
CA HIS A 203 10.56 -7.08 -0.32
C HIS A 203 10.45 -5.89 -1.28
N ASP A 204 11.61 -5.34 -1.68
CA ASP A 204 11.73 -4.12 -2.47
C ASP A 204 12.59 -4.37 -3.71
N LYS A 205 12.03 -4.09 -4.89
CA LYS A 205 12.79 -4.06 -6.14
C LYS A 205 12.32 -2.90 -7.01
N ARG A 206 13.28 -2.09 -7.47
CA ARG A 206 13.03 -1.05 -8.48
C ARG A 206 13.12 -1.65 -9.87
N VAL A 207 12.13 -1.37 -10.70
CA VAL A 207 12.20 -1.65 -12.14
C VAL A 207 13.01 -0.54 -12.81
N PRO A 208 14.18 -0.83 -13.41
CA PRO A 208 14.90 0.15 -14.22
C PRO A 208 14.07 0.52 -15.44
N ALA A 209 14.08 1.81 -15.81
CA ALA A 209 13.67 2.19 -17.16
C ALA A 209 14.88 1.99 -18.06
N ASP A 210 14.73 1.24 -19.15
CA ASP A 210 15.82 0.99 -20.10
C ASP A 210 16.47 2.30 -20.57
N LEU A 211 17.80 2.27 -20.58
CA LEU A 211 18.69 3.36 -20.97
C LEU A 211 18.74 3.48 -22.49
N ARG A 212 18.13 4.53 -23.05
CA ARG A 212 18.66 5.21 -24.24
C ARG A 212 18.48 6.73 -24.17
N ALA A 213 19.57 7.41 -24.54
CA ALA A 213 19.76 8.83 -24.82
C ALA A 213 19.80 9.82 -23.62
N ASP A 214 21.01 9.95 -23.05
CA ASP A 214 21.91 11.08 -23.32
C ASP A 214 22.62 11.64 -22.08
N SER A 215 23.95 11.57 -22.20
CA SER A 215 24.99 12.25 -21.46
C SER A 215 24.65 13.72 -21.19
N LEU A 216 24.84 14.19 -19.94
CA LEU A 216 25.73 15.31 -19.61
C LEU A 216 25.62 15.71 -18.12
N THR A 217 26.82 15.82 -17.53
CA THR A 217 27.28 16.69 -16.45
C THR A 217 26.64 16.64 -15.05
N THR A 218 27.50 16.14 -14.14
CA THR A 218 27.51 16.28 -12.68
C THR A 218 27.67 17.72 -12.19
N VAL A 219 26.85 18.14 -11.22
CA VAL A 219 27.22 19.13 -10.17
C VAL A 219 26.45 18.80 -8.88
N PRO A 220 27.08 18.71 -7.70
CA PRO A 220 26.39 18.52 -6.42
C PRO A 220 26.04 19.86 -5.77
N PRO A 221 25.09 19.89 -4.82
CA PRO A 221 25.31 20.76 -3.67
C PRO A 221 25.05 20.12 -2.31
N THR A 222 25.72 20.75 -1.37
CA THR A 222 25.97 20.47 0.03
C THR A 222 24.93 21.14 0.95
N HIS A 223 24.95 20.73 2.23
CA HIS A 223 24.47 21.40 3.47
C HIS A 223 23.02 21.25 4.00
N ARG A 224 22.94 20.44 5.09
CA ARG A 224 22.37 20.62 6.46
C ARG A 224 21.20 21.60 6.76
N ALA A 225 20.13 21.00 7.30
CA ALA A 225 19.48 21.17 8.62
C ALA A 225 18.83 22.51 9.09
N ARG A 226 17.55 22.46 9.53
CA ARG A 226 17.12 22.56 10.95
C ARG A 226 15.59 22.42 11.15
N SER A 227 15.24 22.18 12.40
CA SER A 227 14.02 21.63 13.01
C SER A 227 12.95 22.64 13.45
N ASP A 228 11.83 22.07 13.89
CA ASP A 228 10.88 22.50 14.94
C ASP A 228 9.54 23.13 14.50
N THR A 229 8.44 22.42 14.79
CA THR A 229 7.53 22.77 15.90
C THR A 229 6.51 21.67 16.19
N ASN A 230 6.30 21.46 17.49
CA ASN A 230 5.48 20.46 18.17
C ASN A 230 3.98 20.76 18.05
N THR A 231 3.15 19.75 17.77
CA THR A 231 1.74 19.75 18.20
C THR A 231 1.32 18.31 18.50
N ARG A 232 1.09 18.00 19.79
CA ARG A 232 0.66 16.68 20.28
C ARG A 232 -0.87 16.60 20.30
N TYR A 233 -1.42 15.58 19.64
CA TYR A 233 -2.79 15.11 19.87
C TYR A 233 -2.73 13.72 20.50
N TYR A 234 -3.32 13.57 21.69
CA TYR A 234 -3.45 12.28 22.37
C TYR A 234 -4.72 11.57 21.87
N TYR A 235 -4.57 10.38 21.28
CA TYR A 235 -5.67 9.43 21.07
C TYR A 235 -5.25 8.06 21.59
N GLN A 236 -5.88 7.65 22.69
CA GLN A 236 -5.68 6.40 23.40
C GLN A 236 -6.62 5.36 22.80
N ASN A 237 -6.10 4.31 22.14
CA ASN A 237 -6.89 3.12 21.76
C ASN A 237 -5.97 1.91 21.51
N HIS A 238 -6.16 0.86 22.31
CA HIS A 238 -5.29 -0.32 22.49
C HIS A 238 -5.33 -1.39 21.36
N VAL A 239 -5.85 -1.09 20.17
CA VAL A 239 -6.17 -2.11 19.14
C VAL A 239 -5.20 -2.11 17.94
N LYS A 240 -4.04 -1.44 18.04
CA LYS A 240 -3.27 -1.02 16.85
C LYS A 240 -1.95 -1.74 16.56
N GLY A 241 -1.53 -2.74 17.34
CA GLY A 241 -0.18 -3.33 17.25
C GLY A 241 0.20 -3.89 15.87
N VAL A 242 -0.66 -4.73 15.28
CA VAL A 242 -0.35 -5.45 14.02
C VAL A 242 -0.49 -4.56 12.79
N ALA A 243 -1.54 -3.73 12.74
CA ALA A 243 -1.76 -2.80 11.62
C ALA A 243 -0.68 -1.71 11.58
N LEU A 244 -0.26 -1.17 12.74
CA LEU A 244 0.78 -0.14 12.79
C LEU A 244 2.16 -0.68 12.47
N TYR A 245 2.50 -1.92 12.83
CA TYR A 245 3.77 -2.54 12.40
C TYR A 245 3.82 -2.70 10.87
N LYS A 246 2.69 -3.10 10.26
CA LYS A 246 2.57 -3.23 8.80
C LYS A 246 2.69 -1.88 8.09
N ILE A 247 2.06 -0.82 8.62
CA ILE A 247 2.16 0.54 8.08
C ILE A 247 3.55 1.14 8.32
N HIS A 248 4.16 0.88 9.48
CA HIS A 248 5.55 1.28 9.76
C HIS A 248 6.50 0.70 8.73
N ASN A 249 6.40 -0.59 8.41
CA ASN A 249 7.21 -1.18 7.34
C ASN A 249 6.91 -0.60 5.95
N MET A 250 5.67 -0.20 5.66
CA MET A 250 5.29 0.51 4.43
C MET A 250 5.84 1.94 4.36
N CYS A 251 5.98 2.62 5.49
CA CYS A 251 6.42 4.02 5.60
C CYS A 251 7.93 4.18 5.79
N SER A 252 8.59 3.31 6.56
CA SER A 252 9.99 3.43 6.97
C SER A 252 10.99 3.29 5.81
N ASN A 253 10.60 2.67 4.70
CA ASN A 253 11.42 2.56 3.48
C ASN A 253 11.20 3.70 2.47
N GLN A 254 10.34 4.68 2.76
CA GLN A 254 10.15 5.86 1.92
C GLN A 254 10.97 7.03 2.47
N ARG A 255 12.04 7.43 1.76
CA ARG A 255 12.90 8.56 2.16
C ARG A 255 12.13 9.88 2.36
N HIS A 256 10.95 10.02 1.76
CA HIS A 256 10.06 11.18 1.86
C HIS A 256 8.91 11.03 2.87
N LEU A 257 8.76 9.88 3.54
CA LEU A 257 7.78 9.66 4.62
C LEU A 257 8.46 9.34 5.96
N LYS A 258 9.75 9.67 6.12
CA LYS A 258 10.45 9.52 7.40
C LYS A 258 9.74 10.27 8.53
N ASP A 259 9.07 11.38 8.22
CA ASP A 259 8.28 12.13 9.19
C ASP A 259 6.96 11.41 9.55
N VAL A 260 6.36 10.66 8.62
CA VAL A 260 5.17 9.83 8.88
C VAL A 260 5.50 8.59 9.70
N ALA A 261 6.63 7.93 9.40
CA ALA A 261 7.15 6.86 10.25
C ALA A 261 7.45 7.38 11.68
N SER A 262 7.91 8.62 11.82
CA SER A 262 8.19 9.27 13.12
C SER A 262 6.91 9.63 13.90
N VAL A 263 5.86 10.11 13.23
CA VAL A 263 4.53 10.34 13.84
C VAL A 263 3.89 9.02 14.27
N ILE A 264 4.05 7.96 13.48
CA ILE A 264 3.59 6.61 13.84
C ILE A 264 4.39 6.05 15.02
N PHE A 265 5.72 6.23 15.05
CA PHE A 265 6.60 5.79 16.14
C PHE A 265 6.30 6.50 17.46
N PHE A 266 5.96 7.80 17.44
CA PHE A 266 5.60 8.56 18.65
C PHE A 266 4.29 8.08 19.27
N CYS A 267 3.31 7.68 18.46
CA CYS A 267 2.06 7.10 18.92
C CYS A 267 2.22 5.67 19.49
N THR A 268 3.15 4.86 18.98
CA THR A 268 3.46 3.52 19.53
C THR A 268 4.31 3.55 20.79
N HIS A 269 5.31 4.44 20.88
CA HIS A 269 6.20 4.50 22.05
C HIS A 269 5.53 5.08 23.31
N ALA A 270 4.55 5.98 23.16
CA ALA A 270 3.77 6.49 24.29
C ALA A 270 2.86 5.41 24.91
N CYS A 271 2.52 4.35 24.16
CA CYS A 271 1.65 3.28 24.63
C CYS A 271 2.40 2.16 25.37
N HIS A 272 3.71 1.99 25.11
CA HIS A 272 4.51 0.91 25.70
C HIS A 272 5.15 1.28 27.06
N ARG A 273 5.12 2.56 27.47
CA ARG A 273 5.69 3.01 28.76
C ARG A 273 4.72 3.04 29.94
N ASN A 274 3.45 2.66 29.76
CA ASN A 274 2.46 2.65 30.85
C ASN A 274 2.12 1.26 31.40
N THR A 275 2.92 0.23 31.09
CA THR A 275 2.75 -1.13 31.66
C THR A 275 3.77 -1.48 32.74
N HIS A 276 4.54 -0.50 33.23
CA HIS A 276 5.31 -0.63 34.47
C HIS A 276 5.08 0.60 35.36
N ALA A 277 3.94 0.59 36.05
CA ALA A 277 3.69 1.26 37.31
C ALA A 277 2.58 0.49 38.04
#